data_AF-A0A537QQL6-F1
#
_entry.id   AF-A0A537QQL6-F1
#
_cell.length_a   1.000
_cell.length_b   1.000
_cell.length_c   1.000
_cell.angle_alpha   90.00
_cell.angle_beta   90.00
_cell.angle_gamma   90.00
#
_symmetry.space_group_name_H-M   'P 1'
#
loop_
_entity.id
_entity.type
_entity.pdbx_description
1 polymer ?
#
loop_
_entity_poly.entity_id
_entity_poly.type
_entity_poly.pdbx_seq_one_letter_code
_entity_poly.pdbx_strand_id
1 'polypeptide(L)'
;MSNPFNHESSTHSRFGAIGPRMLLIALVLFSVPATAQVYPVNGVFSAIDARYPSDRAEACMALKTFGVDAVTQEAVAELIIFMKDKRYDVKGDVQIEERLRSIKKTDGGFRITELPAKSGRLPGFRRKTSYFLRVVDPFTIEIWDGTSLTQYAKCGPQKAPV
;
A
#
# COMPACT_ATOMS: atom_id res chain seq x y z
N MET A 1 -78.90 -27.47 -13.08
CA MET A 1 -78.15 -27.65 -11.83
C MET A 1 -77.05 -28.67 -12.07
N SER A 2 -75.80 -28.22 -12.19
CA SER A 2 -74.55 -28.92 -11.83
C SER A 2 -73.35 -28.07 -12.26
N ASN A 3 -72.58 -27.66 -11.24
CA ASN A 3 -71.43 -26.73 -11.12
C ASN A 3 -70.44 -26.53 -12.29
N PRO A 4 -69.87 -25.32 -12.43
CA PRO A 4 -68.54 -25.12 -12.98
C PRO A 4 -67.45 -25.39 -11.93
N PHE A 5 -66.49 -26.22 -12.33
CA PHE A 5 -65.27 -26.63 -11.62
C PHE A 5 -64.28 -25.45 -11.60
N ASN A 6 -63.72 -25.15 -10.43
CA ASN A 6 -62.72 -24.10 -10.25
C ASN A 6 -61.44 -24.40 -11.05
N HIS A 7 -60.93 -23.40 -11.77
CA HIS A 7 -59.62 -23.39 -12.40
C HIS A 7 -58.58 -22.97 -11.36
N GLU A 8 -57.64 -23.85 -11.04
CA GLU A 8 -56.37 -23.47 -10.40
C GLU A 8 -55.21 -23.94 -11.29
N SER A 9 -54.68 -23.01 -12.08
CA SER A 9 -53.49 -23.22 -12.91
C SER A 9 -52.24 -23.07 -12.05
N SER A 10 -51.66 -24.19 -11.62
CA SER A 10 -50.32 -24.23 -11.03
C SER A 10 -49.26 -24.25 -12.13
N THR A 11 -48.66 -23.09 -12.40
CA THR A 11 -47.55 -22.94 -13.32
C THR A 11 -46.25 -23.32 -12.61
N HIS A 12 -45.88 -24.61 -12.66
CA HIS A 12 -44.57 -25.06 -12.23
C HIS A 12 -43.50 -24.59 -13.24
N SER A 13 -42.79 -23.52 -12.88
CA SER A 13 -41.53 -23.14 -13.53
C SER A 13 -40.48 -24.22 -13.26
N ARG A 14 -40.15 -24.99 -14.30
CA ARG A 14 -39.03 -25.93 -14.28
C ARG A 14 -37.74 -25.12 -14.27
N PHE A 15 -37.15 -24.92 -13.09
CA PHE A 15 -35.74 -24.56 -12.98
C PHE A 15 -34.92 -25.71 -13.56
N GLY A 16 -34.37 -25.49 -14.77
CA GLY A 16 -33.44 -26.42 -15.41
C GLY A 16 -32.24 -26.63 -14.51
N ALA A 17 -32.05 -27.87 -14.05
CA ALA A 17 -30.91 -28.27 -13.26
C ALA A 17 -29.62 -28.07 -14.08
N ILE A 18 -28.83 -27.08 -13.70
CA ILE A 18 -27.47 -26.87 -14.23
C ILE A 18 -26.64 -28.06 -13.73
N GLY A 19 -26.28 -28.97 -14.63
CA GLY A 19 -25.54 -30.18 -14.29
C GLY A 19 -24.16 -29.89 -13.69
N PRO A 20 -23.61 -30.80 -12.87
CA PRO A 20 -22.36 -30.61 -12.13
C PRO A 20 -21.13 -30.38 -13.04
N ARG A 21 -21.23 -30.74 -14.33
CA ARG A 21 -20.16 -30.53 -15.33
C ARG A 21 -20.01 -29.06 -15.76
N MET A 22 -21.08 -28.26 -15.73
CA MET A 22 -21.03 -26.81 -16.02
C MET A 22 -20.41 -26.02 -14.87
N LEU A 23 -20.56 -26.49 -13.63
CA LEU A 23 -20.00 -25.85 -12.44
C LEU A 23 -18.46 -25.91 -12.41
N LEU A 24 -17.88 -27.02 -12.88
CA LEU A 24 -16.43 -27.22 -12.90
C LEU A 24 -15.72 -26.30 -13.91
N ILE A 25 -16.35 -26.02 -15.05
CA ILE A 25 -15.79 -25.11 -16.07
C ILE A 25 -15.79 -23.66 -15.54
N ALA A 26 -16.84 -23.26 -14.81
CA ALA A 26 -16.93 -21.93 -14.19
C ALA A 26 -15.88 -21.73 -13.08
N LEU A 27 -15.53 -22.78 -12.33
CA LEU A 27 -14.49 -22.73 -11.29
C LEU A 27 -13.07 -22.61 -11.85
N VAL A 28 -12.79 -23.21 -13.02
CA VAL A 28 -11.47 -23.15 -13.67
C VAL A 28 -11.21 -21.78 -14.33
N LEU A 29 -12.26 -21.06 -14.75
CA LEU A 29 -12.12 -19.73 -15.37
C LEU A 29 -11.96 -18.59 -14.35
N PHE A 30 -12.19 -18.85 -13.05
CA PHE A 30 -12.11 -17.84 -11.99
C PHE A 30 -10.81 -17.84 -11.19
N SER A 31 -9.82 -18.65 -11.58
CA SER A 31 -8.47 -18.57 -11.02
C SER A 31 -7.74 -17.34 -11.58
N VAL A 32 -8.20 -16.15 -11.20
CA VAL A 32 -7.42 -14.92 -11.40
C VAL A 32 -6.20 -15.05 -10.49
N PRO A 33 -4.97 -15.06 -11.01
CA PRO A 33 -3.80 -14.97 -10.15
C PRO A 33 -3.95 -13.67 -9.37
N ALA A 34 -4.04 -13.77 -8.04
CA ALA A 34 -3.95 -12.61 -7.18
C ALA A 34 -2.56 -12.03 -7.38
N THR A 35 -2.45 -11.02 -8.25
CA THR A 35 -1.20 -10.32 -8.46
C THR A 35 -0.83 -9.68 -7.12
N ALA A 36 0.20 -10.22 -6.48
CA ALA A 36 0.78 -9.58 -5.31
C ALA A 36 1.31 -8.24 -5.78
N GLN A 37 0.64 -7.16 -5.39
CA GLN A 37 1.03 -5.81 -5.77
C GLN A 37 2.34 -5.49 -5.03
N VAL A 38 3.44 -5.51 -5.78
CA VAL A 38 4.78 -5.27 -5.24
C VAL A 38 5.00 -3.77 -5.10
N TYR A 39 5.45 -3.35 -3.92
CA TYR A 39 5.80 -1.97 -3.63
C TYR A 39 6.91 -1.47 -4.56
N PRO A 40 6.75 -0.30 -5.21
CA PRO A 40 7.66 0.13 -6.28
C PRO A 40 9.07 0.50 -5.81
N VAL A 41 9.25 0.68 -4.49
CA VAL A 41 10.52 1.02 -3.85
C VAL A 41 10.74 0.14 -2.61
N ASN A 42 12.00 -0.04 -2.25
CA ASN A 42 12.40 -0.85 -1.09
C ASN A 42 13.66 -0.24 -0.47
N GLY A 43 13.79 -0.37 0.85
CA GLY A 43 14.93 0.11 1.62
C GLY A 43 14.60 1.28 2.53
N VAL A 44 15.66 1.93 3.03
CA VAL A 44 15.62 2.98 4.04
C VAL A 44 15.79 4.33 3.36
N PHE A 45 14.97 5.31 3.72
CA PHE A 45 14.96 6.64 3.13
C PHE A 45 14.91 7.71 4.21
N SER A 46 15.79 8.72 4.13
CA SER A 46 15.78 9.88 5.01
C SER A 46 15.13 11.06 4.30
N ALA A 47 14.30 11.83 5.00
CA ALA A 47 13.78 13.08 4.46
C ALA A 47 14.91 14.09 4.25
N ILE A 48 14.78 14.90 3.20
CA ILE A 48 15.64 16.03 2.91
C ILE A 48 14.94 17.28 3.46
N ASP A 49 15.48 17.86 4.53
CA ASP A 49 14.96 19.08 5.18
C ASP A 49 16.15 20.01 5.48
N ALA A 50 15.98 21.30 5.20
CA ALA A 50 17.05 22.30 5.33
C ALA A 50 17.49 22.56 6.77
N ARG A 51 16.72 22.14 7.78
CA ARG A 51 17.04 22.31 9.21
C ARG A 51 17.91 21.19 9.77
N TYR A 52 18.03 20.10 9.02
CA TYR A 52 18.81 18.92 9.38
C TYR A 52 20.03 18.86 8.47
N PRO A 53 21.01 17.97 8.71
CA PRO A 53 22.10 17.72 7.78
C PRO A 53 21.55 17.62 6.35
N SER A 54 21.84 18.65 5.55
CA SER A 54 21.26 18.83 4.21
C SER A 54 21.96 17.94 3.18
N ASP A 55 23.15 17.45 3.54
CA ASP A 55 23.83 16.42 2.79
C ASP A 55 23.23 15.04 3.11
N ARG A 56 22.68 14.43 2.06
CA ARG A 56 22.24 13.04 2.04
C ARG A 56 23.25 12.08 2.68
N ALA A 57 24.55 12.29 2.47
CA ALA A 57 25.58 11.44 3.04
C ALA A 57 25.58 11.50 4.57
N GLU A 58 25.45 12.70 5.15
CA GLU A 58 25.45 12.91 6.59
C GLU A 58 24.22 12.29 7.25
N ALA A 59 23.03 12.50 6.69
CA ALA A 59 21.79 11.89 7.21
C ALA A 59 21.87 10.35 7.21
N CYS A 60 22.39 9.76 6.12
CA CYS A 60 22.57 8.31 6.05
C CYS A 60 23.70 7.80 6.96
N MET A 61 24.73 8.62 7.24
CA MET A 61 25.76 8.28 8.23
C MET A 61 25.21 8.31 9.66
N ALA A 62 24.36 9.28 10.00
CA ALA A 62 23.68 9.33 11.29
C ALA A 62 22.81 8.08 11.48
N LEU A 63 22.01 7.71 10.47
CA LEU A 63 21.22 6.47 10.49
C LEU A 63 22.08 5.21 10.61
N LYS A 64 23.27 5.19 10.00
CA LYS A 64 24.20 4.05 10.13
C LYS A 64 24.79 3.95 11.53
N THR A 65 25.00 5.08 12.20
CA THR A 65 25.68 5.17 13.50
C THR A 65 24.72 4.95 14.66
N PHE A 66 23.57 5.63 14.62
CA PHE A 66 22.58 5.65 15.70
C PHE A 66 21.33 4.82 15.37
N GLY A 67 21.23 4.25 14.17
CA GLY A 67 20.03 3.52 13.76
C GLY A 67 18.82 4.45 13.70
N VAL A 68 17.68 3.95 14.17
CA VAL A 68 16.42 4.72 14.25
C VAL A 68 16.49 5.83 15.30
N ASP A 69 17.41 5.74 16.28
CA ASP A 69 17.57 6.77 17.33
C ASP A 69 18.13 8.08 16.76
N ALA A 70 18.67 8.07 15.53
CA ALA A 70 19.04 9.29 14.83
C ALA A 70 17.85 10.26 14.68
N VAL A 71 16.62 9.73 14.60
CA VAL A 71 15.41 10.56 14.46
C VAL A 71 15.00 11.16 15.82
N THR A 72 15.07 10.38 16.90
CA THR A 72 14.72 10.84 18.25
C THR A 72 15.76 11.81 18.81
N GLN A 73 17.01 11.70 18.38
CA GLN A 73 18.09 12.64 18.71
C GLN A 73 18.14 13.86 17.78
N GLU A 74 17.13 14.06 16.93
CA GLU A 74 17.05 15.17 15.97
C GLU A 74 18.24 15.26 15.00
N ALA A 75 19.00 14.16 14.81
CA ALA A 75 20.09 14.10 13.85
C ALA A 75 19.58 13.95 12.41
N VAL A 76 18.35 13.46 12.22
CA VAL A 76 17.63 13.42 10.95
C VAL A 76 16.17 13.82 11.15
N ALA A 77 15.55 14.43 10.14
CA ALA A 77 14.20 14.95 10.24
C ALA A 77 13.13 13.87 10.38
N GLU A 78 13.24 12.84 9.55
CA GLU A 78 12.24 11.80 9.38
C GLU A 78 12.87 10.63 8.61
N LEU A 79 12.47 9.42 8.97
CA LEU A 79 12.93 8.20 8.35
C LEU A 79 11.73 7.38 7.87
N ILE A 80 11.77 6.97 6.61
CA ILE A 80 10.80 6.03 6.03
C ILE A 80 11.51 4.75 5.63
N ILE A 81 10.94 3.61 6.02
CA ILE A 81 11.42 2.29 5.65
C ILE A 81 10.34 1.58 4.84
N PHE A 82 10.66 1.27 3.59
CA PHE A 82 9.84 0.41 2.75
C PHE A 82 10.35 -1.02 2.83
N MET A 83 9.48 -1.96 3.18
CA MET A 83 9.80 -3.38 3.26
C MET A 83 8.62 -4.22 2.77
N LYS A 84 8.74 -4.79 1.57
CA LYS A 84 7.72 -5.63 0.93
C LYS A 84 6.36 -4.91 0.86
N ASP A 85 5.39 -5.33 1.65
CA ASP A 85 4.03 -4.79 1.73
C ASP A 85 3.84 -3.84 2.92
N LYS A 86 4.94 -3.35 3.51
CA LYS A 86 4.92 -2.49 4.69
C LYS A 86 5.72 -1.21 4.50
N ARG A 87 5.24 -0.16 5.15
CA ARG A 87 5.94 1.10 5.34
C ARG A 87 6.03 1.41 6.83
N TYR A 88 7.19 1.87 7.26
CA TYR A 88 7.40 2.39 8.60
C TYR A 88 7.80 3.86 8.50
N ASP A 89 7.00 4.74 9.09
CA ASP A 89 7.28 6.15 9.20
C ASP A 89 7.78 6.44 10.62
N VAL A 90 8.97 7.01 10.75
CA VAL A 90 9.61 7.34 12.03
C VAL A 90 9.90 8.83 12.07
N LYS A 91 9.32 9.53 13.04
CA LYS A 91 9.45 10.99 13.21
C LYS A 91 9.44 11.35 14.69
N GLY A 92 10.56 11.87 15.20
CA GLY A 92 10.79 11.97 16.65
C GLY A 92 10.48 10.63 17.33
N ASP A 93 9.68 10.68 18.39
CA ASP A 93 9.23 9.49 19.15
C ASP A 93 8.06 8.73 18.49
N VAL A 94 7.53 9.22 17.37
CA VAL A 94 6.38 8.63 16.70
C VAL A 94 6.83 7.60 15.67
N GLN A 95 6.32 6.37 15.80
CA GLN A 95 6.51 5.30 14.83
C GLN A 95 5.16 4.78 14.33
N ILE A 96 4.95 4.82 13.01
CA ILE A 96 3.72 4.38 12.37
C ILE A 96 4.06 3.23 11.42
N GLU A 97 3.43 2.06 11.62
CA GLU A 97 3.47 0.95 10.66
C GLU A 97 2.21 0.97 9.82
N GLU A 98 2.39 1.11 8.51
CA GLU A 98 1.35 1.00 7.51
C GLU A 98 1.56 -0.24 6.64
N ARG A 99 0.45 -0.86 6.23
CA ARG A 99 0.44 -1.98 5.29
C ARG A 99 -0.16 -1.52 3.98
N LEU A 100 0.52 -1.92 2.92
CA LEU A 100 0.10 -1.68 1.57
C LEU A 100 -1.25 -2.35 1.31
N ARG A 101 -2.19 -1.56 0.78
CA ARG A 101 -3.50 -2.05 0.36
C ARG A 101 -3.62 -2.09 -1.16
N SER A 102 -3.16 -1.04 -1.82
CA SER A 102 -3.21 -0.99 -3.28
C SER A 102 -2.16 -0.06 -3.87
N ILE A 103 -1.68 -0.42 -5.04
CA ILE A 103 -0.79 0.38 -5.88
C ILE A 103 -1.46 0.56 -7.23
N LYS A 104 -1.53 1.81 -7.68
CA LYS A 104 -1.94 2.15 -9.04
C LYS A 104 -0.82 2.91 -9.72
N LYS A 105 -0.30 2.38 -10.81
CA LYS A 105 0.63 3.13 -11.68
C LYS A 105 -0.14 4.25 -12.36
N THR A 106 0.46 5.43 -12.42
CA THR A 106 -0.10 6.64 -13.03
C THR A 106 0.98 7.32 -13.86
N ASP A 107 0.62 8.37 -14.60
CA ASP A 107 1.58 9.17 -15.33
C ASP A 107 2.56 9.84 -14.36
N GLY A 108 3.85 9.48 -14.49
CA GLY A 108 4.92 10.03 -13.66
C GLY A 108 5.08 9.44 -12.25
N GLY A 109 4.38 8.35 -11.88
CA GLY A 109 4.56 7.75 -10.57
C GLY A 109 3.55 6.66 -10.18
N PHE A 110 3.31 6.55 -8.88
CA PHE A 110 2.44 5.55 -8.26
C PHE A 110 1.50 6.20 -7.25
N ARG A 111 0.20 5.94 -7.38
CA ARG A 111 -0.77 6.24 -6.35
C ARG A 111 -0.89 5.07 -5.40
N ILE A 112 -0.49 5.29 -4.16
CA ILE A 112 -0.40 4.25 -3.12
C ILE A 112 -1.49 4.51 -2.09
N THR A 113 -2.12 3.43 -1.63
CA THR A 113 -3.07 3.48 -0.52
C THR A 113 -2.69 2.43 0.51
N GLU A 114 -2.63 2.85 1.76
CA GLU A 114 -2.17 2.04 2.89
C GLU A 114 -3.18 2.04 4.03
N LEU A 115 -3.04 1.05 4.91
CA LEU A 115 -3.84 0.87 6.11
C LEU A 115 -2.92 0.78 7.33
N PRO A 116 -3.26 1.44 8.45
CA PRO A 116 -2.49 1.30 9.68
C PRO A 116 -2.51 -0.16 10.15
N ALA A 117 -1.34 -0.71 10.47
CA ALA A 117 -1.17 -2.10 10.86
C ALA A 117 -1.76 -2.41 12.25
N LYS A 118 -1.67 -1.45 13.17
CA LYS A 118 -2.28 -1.52 14.52
C LYS A 118 -3.34 -0.44 14.63
N SER A 119 -4.60 -0.84 14.48
CA SER A 119 -5.74 0.01 14.78
C SER A 119 -6.63 -0.74 15.76
N GLY A 120 -6.63 -0.30 17.03
CA GLY A 120 -7.57 -0.75 18.06
C GLY A 120 -9.00 -0.23 17.84
N ARG A 121 -9.32 0.33 16.66
CA ARG A 121 -10.66 0.81 16.32
C ARG A 121 -11.46 -0.26 15.58
N LEU A 122 -12.77 -0.20 15.79
CA LEU A 122 -13.81 -0.99 15.14
C LEU A 122 -13.56 -1.13 13.61
N PRO A 123 -13.91 -2.29 13.00
CA PRO A 123 -13.56 -2.66 11.63
C PRO A 123 -13.90 -1.63 10.53
N GLY A 124 -14.82 -0.70 10.78
CA GLY A 124 -15.26 0.34 9.84
C GLY A 124 -14.51 1.68 9.92
N PHE A 125 -13.69 1.94 10.94
CA PHE A 125 -13.08 3.27 11.19
C PHE A 125 -11.55 3.30 11.00
N ARG A 126 -11.01 2.37 10.23
CA ARG A 126 -9.59 2.38 9.85
C ARG A 126 -9.37 3.52 8.85
N ARG A 127 -8.73 4.61 9.30
CA ARG A 127 -8.27 5.69 8.43
C ARG A 127 -7.31 5.10 7.41
N LYS A 128 -7.57 5.36 6.13
CA LYS A 128 -6.71 4.93 5.03
C LYS A 128 -5.85 6.12 4.65
N THR A 129 -4.56 5.89 4.46
CA THR A 129 -3.63 6.93 3.98
C THR A 129 -3.48 6.73 2.48
N SER A 130 -3.61 7.79 1.68
CA SER A 130 -3.39 7.74 0.24
C SER A 130 -2.45 8.86 -0.15
N TYR A 131 -1.42 8.54 -0.93
CA TYR A 131 -0.42 9.50 -1.39
C TYR A 131 0.07 9.14 -2.80
N PHE A 132 0.78 10.08 -3.40
CA PHE A 132 1.44 9.90 -4.67
C PHE A 132 2.95 9.79 -4.47
N LEU A 133 3.54 8.72 -4.96
CA LEU A 133 4.97 8.45 -4.91
C LEU A 133 5.56 8.60 -6.31
N ARG A 134 6.56 9.47 -6.44
CA ARG A 134 7.36 9.63 -7.65
C ARG A 134 8.78 9.16 -7.38
N VAL A 135 9.32 8.36 -8.28
CA VAL A 135 10.74 7.99 -8.28
C VAL A 135 11.45 8.98 -9.20
N VAL A 136 12.27 9.86 -8.63
CA VAL A 136 13.01 10.87 -9.39
C VAL A 136 14.26 10.24 -9.99
N ASP A 137 15.01 9.50 -9.17
CA ASP A 137 16.20 8.76 -9.56
C ASP A 137 16.31 7.47 -8.70
N PRO A 138 17.27 6.55 -8.94
CA PRO A 138 17.40 5.30 -8.19
C PRO A 138 17.58 5.47 -6.67
N PHE A 139 17.89 6.68 -6.25
CA PHE A 139 18.22 7.04 -4.89
C PHE A 139 17.36 8.16 -4.30
N THR A 140 16.50 8.79 -5.08
CA THR A 140 15.66 9.89 -4.61
C THR A 140 14.21 9.63 -4.99
N ILE A 141 13.35 9.72 -3.99
CA ILE A 141 11.91 9.62 -4.16
C ILE A 141 11.25 10.89 -3.66
N GLU A 142 10.06 11.15 -4.16
CA GLU A 142 9.21 12.22 -3.68
C GLU A 142 7.85 11.66 -3.33
N ILE A 143 7.32 12.09 -2.19
CA ILE A 143 6.01 11.69 -1.71
C ILE A 143 5.16 12.94 -1.56
N TRP A 144 3.99 12.92 -2.20
CA TRP A 144 2.95 13.92 -2.04
C TRP A 144 1.78 13.33 -1.27
N ASP A 145 1.55 13.83 -0.06
CA ASP A 145 0.49 13.37 0.84
C ASP A 145 -0.88 14.04 0.60
N GLY A 146 -0.94 14.97 -0.37
CA GLY A 146 -2.11 15.82 -0.63
C GLY A 146 -1.93 17.27 -0.17
N THR A 147 -0.99 17.51 0.74
CA THR A 147 -0.70 18.82 1.34
C THR A 147 0.74 19.28 1.16
N SER A 148 1.70 18.35 1.24
CA SER A 148 3.13 18.63 1.21
C SER A 148 3.89 17.66 0.31
N LEU A 149 4.92 18.17 -0.36
CA LEU A 149 5.86 17.39 -1.17
C LEU A 149 7.12 17.24 -0.34
N THR A 150 7.41 16.01 0.05
CA THR A 150 8.65 15.70 0.77
C THR A 150 9.54 14.86 -0.12
N GLN A 151 10.79 15.30 -0.25
CA GLN A 151 11.82 14.56 -0.96
C GLN A 151 12.58 13.69 0.03
N TYR A 152 12.86 12.45 -0.36
CA TYR A 152 13.58 11.51 0.46
C TYR A 152 14.75 10.90 -0.30
N ALA A 153 15.86 10.77 0.41
CA ALA A 153 17.09 10.18 -0.06
C ALA A 153 17.24 8.75 0.45
N LYS A 154 17.56 7.83 -0.45
CA LYS A 154 17.82 6.42 -0.14
C LYS A 154 19.15 6.26 0.57
N CYS A 155 19.10 5.61 1.73
CA CYS A 155 20.27 5.19 2.47
C CYS A 155 20.62 3.73 2.17
N GLY A 156 21.88 3.50 1.82
CA GLY A 156 22.39 2.18 1.47
C GLY A 156 23.66 2.29 0.63
N PRO A 157 24.37 1.17 0.41
CA PRO A 157 25.56 1.16 -0.44
C PRO A 157 25.18 1.60 -1.85
N GLN A 158 25.77 2.71 -2.28
CA GLN A 158 25.65 3.18 -3.66
C GLN A 158 26.51 2.28 -4.53
N LYS A 159 25.95 1.19 -5.06
CA LYS A 159 26.53 0.59 -6.26
C LYS A 159 26.15 1.50 -7.41
N ALA A 160 27.13 2.23 -7.94
CA ALA A 160 26.99 2.84 -9.24
C ALA A 160 26.61 1.73 -10.25
N PRO A 161 25.69 1.99 -11.20
CA PRO A 161 25.50 1.08 -12.31
C PRO A 161 26.86 0.94 -13.02
N VAL A 162 27.36 -0.30 -13.09
CA VAL A 162 28.55 -0.68 -13.86
C VAL A 162 28.17 -0.75 -15.32
#